data_AF-A0A970IYI3-F1
#
_entry.id   AF-A0A970IYI3-F1
#
_cell.length_a   1.000
_cell.length_b   1.000
_cell.length_c   1.000
_cell.angle_alpha   90.00
_cell.angle_beta   90.00
_cell.angle_gamma   90.00
#
_symmetry.space_group_name_H-M   'P 1'
#
loop_
_entity.id
_entity.type
_entity.pdbx_description
1 polymer ?
#
loop_
_entity_poly.entity_id
_entity_poly.type
_entity_poly.pdbx_seq_one_letter_code
_entity_poly.pdbx_strand_id
1 'polypeptide(L)' 'RMHIINELLETLLKENLVKKNTYIICHYEKNSHTPQETDSLKLVRNYNHGNSELCIYQVN' A
#
# COMPACT_ATOMS: atom_id res chain seq x y z
N ARG A 1 13.88 9.69 -4.63
CA ARG A 1 12.62 9.42 -5.37
C ARG A 1 11.48 9.69 -4.39
N MET A 2 10.43 10.43 -4.77
CA MET A 2 9.29 10.67 -3.88
C MET A 2 8.58 9.35 -3.58
N HIS A 3 8.42 9.01 -2.30
CA HIS A 3 7.69 7.81 -1.86
C HIS A 3 6.19 8.12 -1.74
N ILE A 4 5.59 8.58 -2.84
CA ILE A 4 4.21 9.11 -2.85
C ILE A 4 3.18 8.08 -2.38
N ILE A 5 3.44 6.77 -2.58
CA ILE A 5 2.56 5.70 -2.13
C ILE A 5 2.46 5.67 -0.59
N ASN A 6 3.57 5.89 0.13
CA ASN A 6 3.56 5.94 1.59
C ASN A 6 2.74 7.12 2.09
N GLU A 7 2.97 8.31 1.54
CA GLU A 7 2.23 9.52 1.92
C GLU A 7 0.74 9.39 1.64
N LEU A 8 0.36 8.76 0.52
CA LEU A 8 -1.04 8.49 0.18
C LEU A 8 -1.67 7.49 1.16
N LEU A 9 -0.99 6.39 1.48
CA LEU A 9 -1.47 5.41 2.46
C LEU A 9 -1.64 6.05 3.83
N GLU A 10 -0.67 6.83 4.28
CA GLU A 10 -0.74 7.57 5.55
C GLU A 10 -1.91 8.55 5.57
N THR A 11 -2.12 9.31 4.48
CA THR A 11 -3.24 10.25 4.36
C THR A 11 -4.58 9.53 4.42
N LEU A 12 -4.74 8.42 3.69
CA LEU A 12 -5.97 7.64 3.68
C LEU A 12 -6.34 7.12 5.08
N LEU A 13 -5.34 6.68 5.84
CA LEU A 13 -5.53 6.15 7.19
C LEU A 13 -5.77 7.26 8.21
N LYS A 14 -4.94 8.30 8.20
CA LYS A 14 -5.00 9.42 9.15
C LYS A 14 -6.33 10.18 9.07
N GLU A 15 -6.82 10.39 7.85
CA GLU A 15 -8.06 11.12 7.60
C GLU A 15 -9.30 10.20 7.64
N ASN A 16 -9.16 8.93 8.05
CA ASN A 16 -10.24 7.92 8.12
C ASN A 16 -11.01 7.77 6.79
N LEU A 17 -10.34 7.90 5.66
CA LEU A 17 -10.94 7.81 4.32
C LEU A 17 -11.21 6.36 3.89
N VAL A 18 -10.62 5.40 4.60
CA VAL A 18 -10.82 3.96 4.41
C VAL A 18 -11.28 3.32 5.72
N LYS A 19 -12.26 2.42 5.62
CA LYS A 19 -12.79 1.69 6.78
C LYS A 19 -11.94 0.45 7.09
N LYS A 20 -12.00 -0.02 8.33
CA LYS A 20 -11.50 -1.34 8.72
C LYS A 20 -11.99 -2.44 7.77
N ASN A 21 -11.12 -3.41 7.49
CA ASN A 21 -11.28 -4.50 6.52
C ASN A 21 -11.36 -4.07 5.04
N THR A 22 -11.10 -2.80 4.71
CA THR A 22 -10.98 -2.37 3.31
C THR A 22 -9.70 -2.92 2.69
N TYR A 23 -9.75 -3.33 1.43
CA TYR A 23 -8.56 -3.70 0.67
C TYR A 23 -8.07 -2.50 -0.14
N ILE A 24 -6.77 -2.23 -0.06
CA ILE A 24 -6.09 -1.19 -0.83
C ILE A 24 -5.15 -1.86 -1.81
N ILE A 25 -5.25 -1.51 -3.09
CA ILE A 25 -4.42 -2.06 -4.16
C ILE A 25 -3.50 -0.95 -4.66
N CYS A 26 -2.20 -1.15 -4.49
CA CYS A 26 -1.16 -0.22 -4.95
C CYS A 26 -0.44 -0.85 -6.14
N HIS A 27 -0.47 -0.20 -7.30
CA HIS A 27 0.32 -0.58 -8.48
C HIS A 27 1.33 0.52 -8.77
N TYR A 28 2.61 0.17 -8.85
CA TYR A 28 3.70 1.12 -9.00
C TYR A 28 4.90 0.49 -9.72
N GLU A 29 5.82 1.33 -10.20
CA GLU A 29 7.07 0.86 -10.79
C GLU A 29 8.00 0.28 -9.72
N LYS A 30 8.76 -0.75 -10.10
CA LYS A 30 9.70 -1.45 -9.23
C LYS A 30 10.60 -0.50 -8.44
N ASN A 31 10.75 -0.78 -7.14
CA ASN A 31 11.52 0.03 -6.19
C ASN A 31 10.98 1.46 -5.94
N SER A 32 9.73 1.77 -6.32
CA SER A 32 9.09 3.05 -5.98
C SER A 32 8.45 3.04 -4.59
N HIS A 33 8.13 1.85 -4.09
CA HIS A 33 7.54 1.60 -2.79
C HIS A 33 8.06 0.27 -2.25
N THR A 34 8.18 0.16 -0.92
CA THR A 34 8.59 -1.06 -0.25
C THR A 34 7.40 -1.60 0.53
N PRO A 35 6.80 -2.73 0.11
CA PRO A 35 5.72 -3.35 0.84
C PRO A 35 6.13 -3.75 2.25
N GLN A 36 5.45 -3.18 3.25
CA GLN A 36 5.65 -3.51 4.66
C GLN A 36 4.31 -3.57 5.39
N GLU A 37 4.22 -4.46 6.38
CA GLU A 37 3.11 -4.50 7.31
C GLU A 37 3.27 -3.43 8.39
N THR A 38 2.14 -2.92 8.88
CA THR A 38 2.05 -2.00 10.01
C THR A 38 0.87 -2.39 10.89
N ASP A 39 0.73 -1.75 12.06
CA ASP A 39 -0.44 -1.95 12.91
C ASP A 39 -1.76 -1.64 12.19
N SER A 40 -1.72 -0.70 11.23
CA SER A 40 -2.89 -0.25 10.46
C SER A 40 -3.09 -1.00 9.14
N LEU A 41 -2.03 -1.60 8.57
CA LEU A 41 -2.08 -2.27 7.27
C LEU A 41 -1.45 -3.66 7.35
N LYS A 42 -2.25 -4.67 7.03
CA LYS A 42 -1.78 -6.03 6.80
C LYS A 42 -1.44 -6.23 5.33
N LEU A 43 -0.28 -6.81 5.03
CA LEU A 43 0.13 -7.13 3.65
C LEU A 43 -0.49 -8.47 3.25
N VAL A 44 -1.43 -8.44 2.32
CA VAL A 44 -2.16 -9.64 1.88
C VAL A 44 -1.35 -10.38 0.82
N ARG A 45 -0.89 -9.63 -0.19
CA ARG A 45 -0.11 -10.15 -1.32
C ARG A 45 0.78 -9.06 -1.90
N ASN A 46 1.91 -9.48 -2.44
CA ASN A 46 2.77 -8.65 -3.29
C ASN A 46 3.12 -9.45 -4.55
N TYR A 47 2.89 -8.87 -5.72
CA TYR A 47 3.13 -9.46 -7.02
C TYR A 47 4.14 -8.61 -7.79
N ASN A 48 5.09 -9.27 -8.44
CA ASN A 48 6.12 -8.60 -9.25
C ASN A 48 6.03 -9.12 -10.68
N HIS A 49 5.92 -8.22 -11.66
CA HIS A 49 5.92 -8.58 -13.07
C HIS A 49 6.67 -7.54 -13.90
N GLY A 50 7.81 -7.93 -14.48
CA GLY A 50 8.68 -7.02 -15.21
C GLY A 50 9.14 -5.85 -14.33
N ASN A 51 8.81 -4.62 -14.77
CA ASN A 51 9.08 -3.38 -14.05
C ASN A 51 7.92 -2.90 -13.16
N SER A 52 6.85 -3.68 -13.05
CA SER A 52 5.67 -3.36 -12.25
C SER A 52 5.62 -4.20 -10.97
N GLU A 53 5.18 -3.58 -9.89
CA GLU A 53 4.83 -4.23 -8.63
C GLU A 53 3.39 -3.89 -8.24
N LEU A 54 2.67 -4.91 -7.76
CA LEU A 54 1.31 -4.76 -7.25
C LEU A 54 1.25 -5.30 -5.83
N CYS A 55 0.93 -4.41 -4.90
CA CYS A 55 0.81 -4.68 -3.49
C CYS A 55 -0.66 -4.58 -3.06
N ILE A 56 -1.14 -5.54 -2.28
CA ILE A 56 -2.50 -5.56 -1.73
C ILE A 56 -2.40 -5.51 -0.22
N TYR A 57 -2.98 -4.46 0.36
CA TYR A 57 -3.14 -4.30 1.80
C TYR A 57 -4.58 -4.54 2.25
N GLN A 58 -4.75 -4.97 3.49
CA GLN A 58 -6.01 -4.93 4.21
C GLN A 58 -5.87 -3.96 5.40
N VAL A 59 -6.82 -3.04 5.55
CA VAL A 59 -6.88 -2.10 6.68
C VAL A 59 -7.34 -2.86 7.92
N ASN A 60 -6.59 -2.75 9.02
CA ASN A 60 -6.88 -3.41 10.30
C ASN A 60 -7.93 -2.68 11.15
#